data_AF-A0A7X2MJZ8-F1
#
_entry.id   AF-A0A7X2MJZ8-F1
#
_cell.length_a   1.000
_cell.length_b   1.000
_cell.length_c   1.000
_cell.angle_alpha   90.00
_cell.angle_beta   90.00
_cell.angle_gamma   90.00
#
_symmetry.space_group_name_H-M   'P 1'
#
loop_
_entity.id
_entity.type
_entity.pdbx_description
1 polymer ?
#
loop_
_entity_poly.entity_id
_entity_poly.type
_entity_poly.pdbx_seq_one_letter_code
_entity_poly.pdbx_strand_id
1 'polypeptide(L)'
;MKIELSALSTDRLPDPLRRKFLAGSGAIGLTGFLSGGLTLSGSALAQEKPAGSPLLGFQAIAASTADEIVVAPGYRADVLISWGDPLVNGAAAFDPQGNNSAEDQEKQFGDNNDGMSFFAINDHRGVMAINNEYVNEPTLFAHGGSKATSLEDVKKSQAAHGISIVEVKRGEDNR
;
A
#
# COMPACT_ATOMS: atom_id res chain seq x y z
N MET A 1 -56.02 -35.28 17.91
CA MET A 1 -55.18 -35.60 19.10
C MET A 1 -54.36 -34.36 19.41
N LYS A 2 -54.45 -33.84 20.64
CA LYS A 2 -53.89 -32.55 21.10
C LYS A 2 -52.36 -32.51 20.92
N ILE A 3 -51.83 -31.37 20.47
CA ILE A 3 -50.42 -31.02 20.57
C ILE A 3 -50.25 -30.24 21.87
N GLU A 4 -49.45 -30.76 22.80
CA GLU A 4 -49.04 -30.01 24.00
C GLU A 4 -47.77 -29.21 23.70
N LEU A 5 -47.82 -27.90 23.96
CA LEU A 5 -46.62 -27.04 24.00
C LEU A 5 -46.08 -27.05 25.43
N SER A 6 -44.86 -27.56 25.60
CA SER A 6 -44.12 -27.45 26.86
C SER A 6 -43.64 -26.00 27.06
N ALA A 7 -43.85 -25.46 28.26
CA ALA A 7 -43.45 -24.10 28.63
C ALA A 7 -41.93 -23.91 28.61
N LEU A 8 -41.47 -22.74 28.15
CA LEU A 8 -40.08 -22.33 28.13
C LEU A 8 -39.58 -22.06 29.57
N SER A 9 -38.56 -22.78 30.02
CA SER A 9 -37.92 -22.54 31.33
C SER A 9 -37.16 -21.20 31.35
N THR A 10 -37.41 -20.38 32.36
CA THR A 10 -36.78 -19.06 32.58
C THR A 10 -35.54 -19.10 33.47
N ASP A 11 -34.95 -20.27 33.73
CA ASP A 11 -33.73 -20.35 34.55
C ASP A 11 -32.47 -20.03 33.75
N ARG A 12 -32.23 -18.73 33.56
CA ARG A 12 -30.88 -18.17 33.37
C ARG A 12 -30.68 -17.02 34.35
N LEU A 13 -30.41 -17.36 35.60
CA LEU A 13 -29.94 -16.38 36.57
C LEU A 13 -28.54 -15.88 36.14
N PRO A 14 -28.31 -14.56 36.09
CA PRO A 14 -27.02 -13.99 35.69
C PRO A 14 -25.94 -14.25 36.76
N ASP A 15 -24.79 -14.74 36.31
CA ASP A 15 -23.64 -15.12 37.14
C ASP A 15 -23.08 -13.91 37.96
N PRO A 16 -23.12 -13.96 39.30
CA PRO A 16 -22.65 -12.88 40.16
C PRO A 16 -21.14 -12.62 40.10
N LEU A 17 -20.34 -13.55 39.53
CA LEU A 17 -18.90 -13.38 39.35
C LEU A 17 -18.58 -12.38 38.23
N ARG A 18 -19.39 -12.33 37.16
CA ARG A 18 -19.25 -11.37 36.05
C ARG A 18 -19.43 -9.92 36.52
N ARG A 19 -20.36 -9.69 37.45
CA ARG A 19 -20.66 -8.34 37.98
C ARG A 19 -19.55 -7.81 38.88
N LYS A 20 -18.88 -8.70 39.64
CA LYS A 20 -17.76 -8.30 40.51
C LYS A 20 -16.47 -8.01 39.72
N PHE A 21 -16.23 -8.71 38.61
CA PHE A 21 -15.08 -8.45 37.74
C PHE A 21 -15.13 -7.07 37.06
N LEU A 22 -16.31 -6.68 36.55
CA LEU A 22 -16.53 -5.35 35.92
C LEU A 22 -16.46 -4.20 36.93
N ALA A 23 -16.92 -4.41 38.18
CA ALA A 23 -16.83 -3.39 39.22
C ALA A 23 -15.39 -3.20 39.73
N GLY A 24 -14.55 -4.25 39.70
CA GLY A 24 -13.16 -4.19 40.17
C GLY A 24 -12.16 -3.54 39.19
N SER A 25 -12.46 -3.57 37.89
CA SER A 25 -11.54 -3.10 36.84
C SER A 25 -11.67 -1.60 36.50
N GLY A 26 -12.70 -0.91 36.99
CA GLY A 26 -12.89 0.52 36.78
C GLY A 26 -11.94 1.43 37.58
N ALA A 27 -11.46 0.99 38.74
CA ALA A 27 -10.66 1.82 39.65
C ALA A 27 -9.19 1.99 39.23
N ILE A 28 -8.66 1.10 38.37
CA ILE A 28 -7.25 1.14 37.92
C ILE A 28 -7.10 2.07 36.69
N GLY A 29 -8.15 2.24 35.89
CA GLY A 29 -8.07 3.02 34.63
C GLY A 29 -8.01 4.54 34.81
N LEU A 30 -8.58 5.09 35.89
CA LEU A 30 -8.71 6.56 36.03
C LEU A 30 -7.42 7.24 36.52
N THR A 31 -6.60 6.55 37.33
CA THR A 31 -5.35 7.12 37.88
C THR A 31 -4.25 7.21 36.82
N GLY A 32 -4.22 6.30 35.84
CA GLY A 32 -3.26 6.33 34.72
C GLY A 32 -3.57 7.42 33.67
N PHE A 33 -4.85 7.75 33.48
CA PHE A 33 -5.28 8.75 32.50
C PHE A 33 -4.99 10.20 32.94
N LEU A 34 -5.01 10.48 34.25
CA LEU A 34 -4.84 11.84 34.78
C LEU A 34 -3.40 12.19 35.20
N SER A 35 -2.47 11.23 35.19
CA SER A 35 -1.07 11.43 35.65
C SER A 35 -0.04 11.52 34.52
N GLY A 36 -0.47 11.71 33.26
CA GLY A 36 0.45 11.95 32.13
C GLY A 36 1.19 10.70 31.61
N GLY A 37 0.67 9.51 31.88
CA GLY A 37 1.35 8.23 31.64
C GLY A 37 0.97 7.47 30.36
N LEU A 38 0.59 8.14 29.28
CA LEU A 38 0.47 7.50 27.95
C LEU A 38 1.22 8.29 26.89
N THR A 39 2.53 8.44 27.07
CA THR A 39 3.43 8.45 25.91
C THR A 39 3.50 7.02 25.37
N LEU A 40 2.50 6.63 24.57
CA LEU A 40 2.64 5.49 23.67
C LEU A 40 3.69 5.87 22.63
N SER A 41 4.97 5.80 23.03
CA SER A 41 6.06 5.68 22.07
C SER A 41 5.75 4.41 21.29
N GLY A 42 5.52 4.53 19.99
CA GLY A 42 5.13 3.46 19.07
C GLY A 42 6.23 2.42 18.86
N SER A 43 6.80 1.90 19.93
CA SER A 43 7.59 0.68 19.91
C SER A 43 6.63 -0.47 19.65
N ALA A 44 6.30 -0.69 18.38
CA ALA A 44 5.70 -1.92 17.93
C ALA A 44 6.69 -3.03 18.32
N LEU A 45 6.35 -3.79 19.37
CA LEU A 45 7.07 -4.98 19.77
C LEU A 45 6.92 -5.98 18.62
N ALA A 46 7.92 -6.03 17.73
CA ALA A 46 8.09 -7.17 16.85
C ALA A 46 8.34 -8.38 17.75
N GLN A 47 7.29 -9.16 17.97
CA GLN A 47 7.37 -10.41 18.73
C GLN A 47 8.43 -11.30 18.09
N GLU A 48 9.38 -11.77 18.89
CA GLU A 48 10.43 -12.69 18.43
C GLU A 48 9.81 -13.95 17.80
N LYS A 49 10.22 -14.20 16.55
CA LYS A 49 10.22 -15.46 15.77
C LYS A 49 9.24 -16.58 16.20
N PRO A 50 8.33 -17.03 15.30
CA PRO A 50 8.27 -18.46 15.02
C PRO A 50 9.50 -18.80 14.18
N ALA A 51 10.58 -19.23 14.84
CA ALA A 51 11.70 -19.83 14.13
C ALA A 51 11.21 -21.18 13.55
N GLY A 52 11.25 -21.37 12.23
CA GLY A 52 11.13 -22.73 11.68
C GLY A 52 10.58 -22.92 10.28
N SER A 53 10.09 -21.90 9.56
CA SER A 53 9.72 -22.12 8.16
C SER A 53 10.98 -22.23 7.30
N PRO A 54 11.20 -23.33 6.56
CA PRO A 54 12.33 -23.46 5.64
C PRO A 54 12.26 -22.47 4.47
N LEU A 55 11.12 -21.80 4.29
CA LEU A 55 10.90 -20.80 3.23
C LEU A 55 11.26 -19.36 3.67
N LEU A 56 11.39 -19.09 4.97
CA LEU A 56 11.61 -17.74 5.50
C LEU A 56 13.08 -17.55 5.91
N GLY A 57 13.93 -17.27 4.92
CA GLY A 57 15.39 -17.14 5.08
C GLY A 57 15.92 -15.77 5.53
N PHE A 58 15.05 -14.81 5.84
CA PHE A 58 15.45 -13.44 6.20
C PHE A 58 15.10 -13.11 7.66
N GLN A 59 15.80 -12.13 8.25
CA GLN A 59 15.45 -11.58 9.56
C GLN A 59 14.29 -10.59 9.40
N ALA A 60 13.22 -10.78 10.18
CA ALA A 60 12.13 -9.83 10.24
C ALA A 60 12.63 -8.44 10.67
N ILE A 61 12.10 -7.39 10.03
CA ILE A 61 12.42 -5.99 10.33
C ILE A 61 11.24 -5.32 11.05
N ALA A 62 11.53 -4.24 11.78
CA ALA A 62 10.51 -3.45 12.46
C ALA A 62 9.68 -2.63 11.45
N ALA A 63 8.45 -2.30 11.83
CA ALA A 63 7.66 -1.31 11.09
C ALA A 63 8.36 0.06 11.13
N SER A 64 8.22 0.83 10.05
CA SER A 64 8.81 2.16 9.90
C SER A 64 7.77 3.16 9.42
N THR A 65 7.97 4.44 9.76
CA THR A 65 7.23 5.60 9.23
C THR A 65 8.14 6.52 8.41
N ALA A 66 9.38 6.11 8.15
CA ALA A 66 10.30 6.86 7.31
C ALA A 66 9.87 6.80 5.85
N ASP A 67 10.10 7.89 5.11
CA ASP A 67 9.87 7.98 3.67
C ASP A 67 11.01 7.32 2.89
N GLU A 68 11.24 6.03 3.16
CA GLU A 68 12.29 5.21 2.54
C GLU A 68 11.88 3.73 2.51
N ILE A 69 12.48 2.98 1.59
CA ILE A 69 12.30 1.52 1.52
C ILE A 69 13.30 0.84 2.47
N VAL A 70 12.81 0.35 3.61
CA VAL A 70 13.60 -0.46 4.55
C VAL A 70 13.48 -1.95 4.20
N VAL A 71 14.61 -2.60 3.97
CA VAL A 71 14.70 -4.03 3.65
C VAL A 71 15.52 -4.80 4.70
N ALA A 72 15.39 -6.13 4.72
CA ALA A 72 16.17 -6.98 5.61
C ALA A 72 17.68 -6.92 5.27
N PRO A 73 18.58 -7.20 6.24
CA PRO A 73 20.02 -7.27 5.97
C PRO A 73 20.36 -8.22 4.81
N GLY A 74 21.21 -7.77 3.90
CA GLY A 74 21.61 -8.52 2.69
C GLY A 74 20.71 -8.28 1.46
N TYR A 75 19.64 -7.49 1.58
CA TYR A 75 18.78 -7.10 0.47
C TYR A 75 19.03 -5.65 0.01
N ARG A 76 18.58 -5.33 -1.20
CA ARG A 76 18.57 -3.99 -1.81
C ARG A 76 17.27 -3.80 -2.60
N ALA A 77 16.80 -2.57 -2.68
CA ALA A 77 15.71 -2.17 -3.55
C ALA A 77 16.20 -1.05 -4.49
N ASP A 78 15.72 -1.08 -5.72
CA ASP A 78 16.05 -0.10 -6.76
C ASP A 78 14.82 0.28 -7.54
N VAL A 79 14.80 1.54 -7.99
CA VAL A 79 13.77 2.02 -8.92
C VAL A 79 14.04 1.43 -10.29
N LEU A 80 13.08 0.67 -10.81
CA LEU A 80 13.12 0.11 -12.16
C LEU A 80 12.62 1.14 -13.20
N ILE A 81 11.46 1.72 -12.93
CA ILE A 81 10.79 2.74 -13.74
C ILE A 81 9.84 3.54 -12.84
N SER A 82 9.56 4.79 -13.19
CA SER A 82 8.68 5.72 -12.48
C SER A 82 7.67 6.37 -13.42
N TRP A 83 6.58 6.89 -12.87
CA TRP A 83 5.62 7.72 -13.60
C TRP A 83 6.35 8.84 -14.37
N GLY A 84 5.97 9.02 -15.64
CA GLY A 84 6.56 10.04 -16.50
C GLY A 84 7.81 9.60 -17.25
N ASP A 85 8.37 8.42 -16.95
CA ASP A 85 9.53 7.91 -17.69
C ASP A 85 9.19 7.69 -19.17
N PRO A 86 10.02 8.18 -20.11
CA PRO A 86 9.76 8.06 -21.54
C PRO A 86 9.87 6.61 -22.02
N LEU A 87 8.83 6.09 -22.69
CA LEU A 87 8.78 4.70 -23.15
C LEU A 87 9.19 4.51 -24.62
N VAL A 88 9.12 5.57 -25.42
CA VAL A 88 9.41 5.50 -26.86
C VAL A 88 10.39 6.59 -27.29
N ASN A 89 11.11 6.35 -28.39
CA ASN A 89 12.04 7.31 -28.95
C ASN A 89 11.34 8.64 -29.25
N GLY A 90 11.90 9.74 -28.74
CA GLY A 90 11.35 11.08 -28.92
C GLY A 90 10.22 11.44 -27.96
N ALA A 91 9.87 10.58 -27.00
CA ALA A 91 9.01 10.97 -25.89
C ALA A 91 9.67 12.07 -25.05
N ALA A 92 8.87 13.03 -24.58
CA ALA A 92 9.35 14.08 -23.69
C ALA A 92 9.84 13.48 -22.36
N ALA A 93 10.86 14.09 -21.77
CA ALA A 93 11.22 13.79 -20.39
C ALA A 93 10.10 14.24 -19.44
N PHE A 94 10.02 13.59 -18.28
CA PHE A 94 9.13 14.01 -17.19
C PHE A 94 9.40 15.45 -16.78
N ASP A 95 8.35 16.25 -16.70
CA ASP A 95 8.37 17.60 -16.16
C ASP A 95 7.69 17.60 -14.77
N PRO A 96 8.45 17.75 -13.68
CA PRO A 96 7.90 17.77 -12.31
C PRO A 96 7.00 18.98 -12.05
N GLN A 97 7.00 19.98 -12.92
CA GLN A 97 6.08 21.12 -12.85
C GLN A 97 4.73 20.83 -13.54
N GLY A 98 4.53 19.62 -14.07
CA GLY A 98 3.26 19.19 -14.66
C GLY A 98 2.95 19.82 -16.03
N ASN A 99 3.94 20.38 -16.75
CA ASN A 99 3.70 21.01 -18.06
C ASN A 99 3.72 20.04 -19.25
N ASN A 100 4.04 18.75 -19.05
CA ASN A 100 3.87 17.76 -20.13
C ASN A 100 2.42 17.78 -20.63
N SER A 101 2.25 17.70 -21.95
CA SER A 101 0.93 17.63 -22.60
C SER A 101 0.27 16.25 -22.42
N ALA A 102 -0.98 16.10 -22.84
CA ALA A 102 -1.60 14.78 -22.91
C ALA A 102 -0.85 13.86 -23.89
N GLU A 103 -0.39 14.40 -25.03
CA GLU A 103 0.38 13.64 -26.03
C GLU A 103 1.73 13.18 -25.50
N ASP A 104 2.38 13.98 -24.65
CA ASP A 104 3.61 13.57 -23.97
C ASP A 104 3.32 12.40 -23.03
N GLN A 105 2.25 12.50 -22.22
CA GLN A 105 1.87 11.47 -21.26
C GLN A 105 1.49 10.14 -21.94
N GLU A 106 0.88 10.16 -23.14
CA GLU A 106 0.58 8.94 -23.93
C GLU A 106 1.85 8.14 -24.32
N LYS A 107 3.03 8.78 -24.26
CA LYS A 107 4.33 8.19 -24.60
C LYS A 107 5.20 7.91 -23.37
N GLN A 108 4.68 8.19 -22.18
CA GLN A 108 5.35 8.04 -20.90
C GLN A 108 4.70 6.92 -20.08
N PHE A 109 5.44 6.38 -19.11
CA PHE A 109 4.89 5.46 -18.12
C PHE A 109 3.78 6.15 -17.33
N GLY A 110 2.66 5.46 -17.13
CA GLY A 110 1.48 6.02 -16.46
C GLY A 110 1.67 6.24 -14.96
N ASP A 111 0.69 6.89 -14.33
CA ASP A 111 0.72 7.24 -12.91
C ASP A 111 0.21 6.05 -12.05
N ASN A 112 0.45 6.12 -10.73
CA ASN A 112 0.05 5.17 -9.69
C ASN A 112 0.04 3.71 -10.18
N ASN A 113 1.22 3.22 -10.51
CA ASN A 113 1.38 1.85 -10.98
C ASN A 113 0.88 0.84 -9.96
N ASP A 114 0.16 -0.18 -10.42
CA ASP A 114 -0.46 -1.20 -9.58
C ASP A 114 -0.15 -2.62 -10.12
N GLY A 115 -1.15 -3.50 -10.22
CA GLY A 115 -1.01 -4.89 -10.61
C GLY A 115 -0.15 -5.07 -11.86
N MET A 116 0.72 -6.08 -11.81
CA MET A 116 1.70 -6.32 -12.88
C MET A 116 1.96 -7.80 -13.12
N SER A 117 2.48 -8.12 -14.31
CA SER A 117 2.91 -9.47 -14.68
C SER A 117 4.18 -9.43 -15.53
N PHE A 118 5.08 -10.38 -15.27
CA PHE A 118 6.33 -10.55 -16.01
C PHE A 118 6.24 -11.74 -16.97
N PHE A 119 6.63 -11.52 -18.22
CA PHE A 119 6.66 -12.50 -19.30
C PHE A 119 8.09 -12.68 -19.79
N ALA A 120 8.71 -13.81 -19.45
CA ALA A 120 10.08 -14.11 -19.86
C ALA A 120 10.16 -14.28 -21.39
N ILE A 121 11.13 -13.60 -22.01
CA ILE A 121 11.54 -13.86 -23.40
C ILE A 121 12.71 -14.86 -23.40
N ASN A 122 13.69 -14.65 -22.51
CA ASN A 122 14.80 -15.55 -22.23
C ASN A 122 15.42 -15.23 -20.86
N ASP A 123 16.53 -15.88 -20.49
CA ASP A 123 17.17 -15.75 -19.18
C ASP A 123 17.63 -14.32 -18.80
N HIS A 124 17.75 -13.45 -19.79
CA HIS A 124 18.28 -12.09 -19.64
C HIS A 124 17.27 -10.99 -20.03
N ARG A 125 16.10 -11.33 -20.57
CA ARG A 125 15.11 -10.36 -21.07
C ARG A 125 13.68 -10.83 -20.84
N GLY A 126 12.80 -9.87 -20.59
CA GLY A 126 11.36 -10.11 -20.54
C GLY A 126 10.56 -8.84 -20.75
N VAL A 127 9.25 -8.99 -20.74
CA VAL A 127 8.30 -7.89 -20.85
C VAL A 127 7.49 -7.84 -19.57
N MET A 128 7.27 -6.64 -19.04
CA MET A 128 6.33 -6.41 -17.96
C MET A 128 5.11 -5.67 -18.50
N ALA A 129 3.92 -6.15 -18.14
CA ALA A 129 2.68 -5.41 -18.27
C ALA A 129 2.30 -4.89 -16.89
N ILE A 130 2.18 -3.57 -16.74
CA ILE A 130 2.00 -2.89 -15.46
C ILE A 130 0.78 -1.97 -15.58
N ASN A 131 -0.21 -2.17 -14.70
CA ASN A 131 -1.38 -1.32 -14.64
C ASN A 131 -1.03 0.07 -14.13
N ASN A 132 -1.75 1.08 -14.60
CA ASN A 132 -1.75 2.44 -14.10
C ASN A 132 -3.19 2.79 -13.69
N GLU A 133 -3.44 2.81 -12.38
CA GLU A 133 -4.81 2.72 -11.84
C GLU A 133 -5.55 4.07 -11.84
N TYR A 134 -4.90 5.11 -11.35
CA TYR A 134 -5.46 6.44 -11.19
C TYR A 134 -4.38 7.52 -11.28
N VAL A 135 -4.76 8.79 -11.19
CA VAL A 135 -3.83 9.93 -11.14
C VAL A 135 -3.96 10.73 -9.85
N ASN A 136 -2.87 11.37 -9.44
CA ASN A 136 -2.93 12.43 -8.45
C ASN A 136 -3.03 13.79 -9.18
N GLU A 137 -4.23 14.36 -9.33
CA GLU A 137 -4.41 15.59 -10.13
C GLU A 137 -3.53 16.77 -9.70
N PRO A 138 -3.29 17.02 -8.40
CA PRO A 138 -2.43 18.13 -7.96
C PRO A 138 -0.98 18.01 -8.40
N THR A 139 -0.48 16.79 -8.68
CA THR A 139 0.89 16.60 -9.20
C THR A 139 0.89 16.46 -10.72
N LEU A 140 -0.21 15.98 -11.32
CA LEU A 140 -0.34 15.80 -12.75
C LEU A 140 -0.43 17.15 -13.50
N PHE A 141 -1.17 18.12 -12.96
CA PHE A 141 -1.45 19.38 -13.63
C PHE A 141 -0.56 20.51 -13.13
N ALA A 142 -0.02 21.32 -14.06
CA ALA A 142 0.76 22.51 -13.71
C ALA A 142 0.03 23.53 -12.84
N HIS A 143 -1.32 23.55 -12.89
CA HIS A 143 -2.13 24.42 -12.04
C HIS A 143 -2.34 23.86 -10.62
N GLY A 144 -1.94 22.62 -10.34
CA GLY A 144 -2.03 21.98 -9.02
C GLY A 144 -3.46 21.75 -8.52
N GLY A 145 -4.47 21.92 -9.37
CA GLY A 145 -5.87 21.76 -9.03
C GLY A 145 -6.26 20.30 -8.84
N SER A 146 -7.25 20.06 -7.98
CA SER A 146 -7.77 18.72 -7.68
C SER A 146 -8.77 18.17 -8.71
N LYS A 147 -8.97 18.87 -9.83
CA LYS A 147 -9.89 18.51 -10.91
C LYS A 147 -9.38 19.02 -12.24
N ALA A 148 -9.67 18.25 -13.29
CA ALA A 148 -9.50 18.72 -14.66
C ALA A 148 -10.38 19.96 -14.92
N THR A 149 -9.81 20.99 -15.54
CA THR A 149 -10.48 22.26 -15.87
C THR A 149 -10.60 22.51 -17.37
N SER A 150 -9.93 21.68 -18.17
CA SER A 150 -9.89 21.77 -19.62
C SER A 150 -10.05 20.39 -20.25
N LEU A 151 -10.37 20.35 -21.55
CA LEU A 151 -10.36 19.09 -22.30
C LEU A 151 -8.96 18.46 -22.31
N GLU A 152 -7.91 19.29 -22.31
CA GLU A 152 -6.53 18.81 -22.29
C GLU A 152 -6.18 18.16 -20.95
N ASP A 153 -6.64 18.72 -19.82
CA ASP A 153 -6.48 18.12 -18.50
C ASP A 153 -7.15 16.74 -18.45
N VAL A 154 -8.36 16.61 -19.02
CA VAL A 154 -9.08 15.32 -19.08
C VAL A 154 -8.29 14.31 -19.90
N LYS A 155 -7.79 14.70 -21.07
CA LYS A 155 -6.99 13.81 -21.92
C LYS A 155 -5.69 13.40 -21.24
N LYS A 156 -4.99 14.34 -20.60
CA LYS A 156 -3.75 14.06 -19.87
C LYS A 156 -4.00 13.09 -18.72
N SER A 157 -5.10 13.28 -17.98
CA SER A 157 -5.53 12.33 -16.96
C SER A 157 -5.77 10.94 -17.55
N GLN A 158 -6.57 10.83 -18.62
CA GLN A 158 -6.83 9.55 -19.28
C GLN A 158 -5.56 8.86 -19.80
N ALA A 159 -4.63 9.63 -20.38
CA ALA A 159 -3.37 9.12 -20.91
C ALA A 159 -2.45 8.52 -19.83
N ALA A 160 -2.59 8.95 -18.58
CA ALA A 160 -1.83 8.42 -17.46
C ALA A 160 -2.42 7.12 -16.86
N HIS A 161 -3.58 6.67 -17.32
CA HIS A 161 -4.20 5.41 -16.90
C HIS A 161 -3.95 4.29 -17.91
N GLY A 162 -4.25 3.05 -17.52
CA GLY A 162 -4.30 1.91 -18.42
C GLY A 162 -3.20 0.90 -18.12
N ILE A 163 -2.42 0.55 -19.14
CA ILE A 163 -1.34 -0.44 -19.01
C ILE A 163 -0.10 0.07 -19.74
N SER A 164 1.00 0.15 -19.01
CA SER A 164 2.33 0.35 -19.58
C SER A 164 2.98 -1.01 -19.88
N ILE A 165 3.47 -1.18 -21.11
CA ILE A 165 4.22 -2.37 -21.53
C ILE A 165 5.69 -1.99 -21.67
N VAL A 166 6.55 -2.59 -20.84
CA VAL A 166 7.98 -2.27 -20.80
C VAL A 166 8.83 -3.51 -21.02
N GLU A 167 9.84 -3.38 -21.87
CA GLU A 167 10.88 -4.40 -21.96
C GLU A 167 11.92 -4.18 -20.85
N VAL A 168 12.27 -5.27 -20.15
CA VAL A 168 13.33 -5.26 -19.16
C VAL A 168 14.44 -6.20 -19.60
N LYS A 169 15.68 -5.77 -19.35
CA LYS A 169 16.89 -6.54 -19.64
C LYS A 169 17.76 -6.56 -18.38
N ARG A 170 18.28 -7.73 -18.06
CA ARG A 170 19.32 -7.90 -17.06
C ARG A 170 20.59 -7.18 -17.53
N GLY A 171 20.98 -6.12 -16.85
CA GLY A 171 22.23 -5.41 -17.03
C GLY A 171 23.37 -6.03 -16.23
N GLU A 172 24.44 -5.24 -16.06
CA GLU A 172 25.65 -5.65 -15.37
C GLU A 172 25.37 -5.95 -13.88
N ASP A 173 26.15 -6.83 -13.27
CA ASP A 173 25.93 -7.32 -11.90
C ASP A 173 24.54 -7.96 -11.63
N ASN A 174 23.82 -8.38 -12.68
CA ASN A 174 22.43 -8.81 -12.64
C ASN A 174 21.42 -7.70 -12.27
N ARG A 175 21.69 -6.46 -12.67
CA ARG A 175 20.83 -5.29 -12.40
C ARG A 175 20.05 -4.88 -13.63
#